data_AF-A0A7S1GDW2-F1
#
_entry.id   AF-A0A7S1GDW2-F1
#
_cell.length_a   1.000
_cell.length_b   1.000
_cell.length_c   1.000
_cell.angle_alpha   90.00
_cell.angle_beta   90.00
_cell.angle_gamma   90.00
#
_symmetry.space_group_name_H-M   'P 1'
#
loop_
_entity.id
_entity.type
_entity.pdbx_description
1 polymer ?
#
loop_
_entity_poly.entity_id
_entity_poly.type
_entity_poly.pdbx_seq_one_letter_code
_entity_poly.pdbx_strand_id
1 'polypeptide(L)'
;MAMAAGERGDAMTPAAHAALERGRDTIREAVLADKCGELARASALYQEGMAHLLEAARGAAPEARSELMRKMQGYMARAEQLKDAV
;
A
#
# COMPACT_ATOMS: atom_id res chain seq x y z
N MET A 1 -1.01 -21.11 32.94
CA MET A 1 -1.18 -21.78 31.63
C MET A 1 -1.27 -20.69 30.58
N ALA A 2 -0.29 -20.64 29.68
CA ALA A 2 -0.03 -19.51 28.80
C ALA A 2 -0.94 -19.52 27.54
N MET A 3 -1.46 -18.33 27.21
CA MET A 3 -1.88 -17.85 25.88
C MET A 3 -2.91 -18.68 25.11
N ALA A 4 -4.20 -18.42 25.38
CA ALA A 4 -5.24 -18.56 24.38
C ALA A 4 -5.35 -17.24 23.58
N ALA A 5 -4.47 -17.06 22.61
CA ALA A 5 -4.65 -16.07 21.53
C ALA A 5 -5.37 -16.76 20.37
N GLY A 6 -6.61 -17.17 20.62
CA GLY A 6 -7.53 -17.59 19.57
C GLY A 6 -8.09 -16.36 18.86
N GLU A 7 -7.95 -16.35 17.53
CA GLU A 7 -8.91 -15.75 16.60
C GLU A 7 -8.96 -14.21 16.56
N ARG A 8 -7.85 -13.58 16.15
CA ARG A 8 -7.96 -12.47 15.20
C ARG A 8 -7.69 -13.03 13.82
N GLY A 9 -8.64 -12.84 12.91
CA GLY A 9 -8.54 -13.31 11.54
C GLY A 9 -7.29 -12.79 10.86
N ASP A 10 -6.27 -13.63 10.73
CA ASP A 10 -5.07 -13.33 9.97
C ASP A 10 -5.42 -13.37 8.48
N ALA A 11 -6.06 -12.29 8.02
CA ALA A 11 -6.28 -12.01 6.61
C ALA A 11 -4.93 -11.82 5.87
N MET A 12 -3.80 -11.85 6.58
CA MET A 12 -2.46 -11.69 6.06
C MET A 12 -1.39 -12.37 6.92
N THR A 13 -0.30 -12.82 6.29
CA THR A 13 0.91 -13.28 7.00
C THR A 13 1.62 -12.11 7.71
N PRO A 14 2.46 -12.37 8.74
CA PRO A 14 3.24 -11.31 9.40
C PRO A 14 4.12 -10.49 8.44
N ALA A 15 4.74 -11.16 7.46
CA ALA A 15 5.54 -10.49 6.43
C ALA A 15 4.67 -9.58 5.56
N ALA A 16 3.48 -10.04 5.18
CA ALA A 16 2.52 -9.21 4.46
C ALA A 16 2.07 -8.03 5.31
N HIS A 17 1.87 -8.21 6.62
CA HIS A 17 1.46 -7.12 7.52
C HIS A 17 2.50 -6.01 7.56
N ALA A 18 3.77 -6.37 7.72
CA ALA A 18 4.86 -5.42 7.68
C ALA A 18 4.95 -4.69 6.32
N ALA A 19 4.74 -5.41 5.21
CA ALA A 19 4.69 -4.79 3.88
C ALA A 19 3.50 -3.83 3.71
N LEU A 20 2.34 -4.15 4.30
CA LEU A 20 1.17 -3.28 4.28
C LEU A 20 1.38 -2.00 5.08
N GLU A 21 2.00 -2.09 6.26
CA GLU A 21 2.34 -0.91 7.07
C GLU A 21 3.30 0.01 6.31
N ARG A 22 4.40 -0.55 5.77
CA ARG A 22 5.32 0.21 4.92
C ARG A 22 4.61 0.85 3.74
N GLY A 23 3.82 0.08 3.00
CA GLY A 23 3.07 0.59 1.85
C GLY A 23 2.10 1.71 2.21
N ARG A 24 1.42 1.63 3.36
CA ARG A 24 0.52 2.70 3.85
C ARG A 24 1.28 3.97 4.18
N ASP A 25 2.42 3.86 4.86
CA ASP A 25 3.24 5.00 5.23
C ASP A 25 3.81 5.68 3.98
N THR A 26 4.37 4.92 3.05
CA THR A 26 4.87 5.47 1.77
C THR A 26 3.77 6.15 0.95
N ILE A 27 2.57 5.54 0.86
CA ILE A 27 1.43 6.17 0.16
C ILE A 27 1.00 7.45 0.86
N ARG A 28 1.03 7.50 2.20
CA ARG A 28 0.73 8.72 2.95
C ARG A 28 1.73 9.82 2.63
N GLU A 29 3.01 9.50 2.56
CA GLU A 29 4.05 10.43 2.13
C GLU A 29 3.83 10.88 0.67
N ALA A 30 3.46 9.97 -0.23
CA ALA A 30 3.14 10.31 -1.62
C ALA A 30 2.03 11.36 -1.72
N VAL A 31 0.94 11.16 -0.95
CA VAL A 31 -0.19 12.10 -0.89
C VAL A 31 0.22 13.45 -0.32
N LEU A 32 1.14 13.49 0.65
CA LEU A 32 1.65 14.75 1.21
C LEU A 32 2.52 15.49 0.19
N ALA A 33 3.46 14.78 -0.46
CA ALA A 33 4.30 15.35 -1.51
C ALA A 33 3.45 15.90 -2.68
N ASP A 34 2.42 15.16 -3.10
CA ASP A 34 1.48 15.57 -4.14
C ASP A 34 0.76 16.89 -3.77
N LYS A 35 0.23 16.96 -2.54
CA LYS A 35 -0.42 18.18 -2.03
C LYS A 35 0.54 19.38 -1.91
N CYS A 36 1.83 19.13 -1.69
CA CYS A 36 2.86 20.16 -1.64
C CYS A 36 3.36 20.58 -3.04
N GLY A 37 2.88 19.95 -4.11
CA GLY A 37 3.34 20.22 -5.48
C GLY A 37 4.69 19.56 -5.82
N GLU A 38 5.20 18.67 -4.96
CA GLU A 38 6.43 17.90 -5.20
C GLU A 38 6.15 16.71 -6.12
N LEU A 39 5.65 16.97 -7.34
CA LEU A 39 5.02 15.95 -8.20
C LEU A 39 5.96 14.80 -8.58
N ALA A 40 7.25 15.09 -8.85
CA ALA A 40 8.25 14.06 -9.15
C ALA A 40 8.48 13.11 -7.96
N ARG A 41 8.56 13.66 -6.75
CA ARG A 41 8.70 12.89 -5.51
C ARG A 41 7.43 12.08 -5.22
N ALA A 42 6.27 12.69 -5.40
CA ALA A 42 4.98 12.03 -5.23
C ALA A 42 4.84 10.82 -6.17
N SER A 43 5.22 10.97 -7.44
CA SER A 43 5.19 9.88 -8.43
C SER A 43 6.08 8.71 -8.01
N ALA A 44 7.30 8.98 -7.54
CA ALA A 44 8.21 7.94 -7.04
C ALA A 44 7.63 7.22 -5.80
N LEU A 45 7.11 7.97 -4.82
CA LEU A 45 6.52 7.42 -3.61
C LEU A 45 5.25 6.60 -3.89
N TYR A 46 4.42 7.01 -4.85
CA TYR A 46 3.27 6.20 -5.26
C TYR A 46 3.71 4.84 -5.83
N GLN A 47 4.77 4.82 -6.65
CA GLN A 47 5.30 3.58 -7.22
C GLN A 47 5.89 2.67 -6.14
N GLU A 48 6.69 3.22 -5.22
CA GLU A 48 7.27 2.48 -4.10
C GLU A 48 6.19 1.93 -3.15
N GLY A 49 5.23 2.77 -2.76
CA GLY A 49 4.11 2.37 -1.92
C GLY A 49 3.28 1.25 -2.54
N MET A 50 3.02 1.33 -3.85
CA MET A 50 2.33 0.25 -4.58
C MET A 50 3.15 -1.05 -4.62
N ALA A 51 4.48 -0.99 -4.72
CA ALA A 51 5.33 -2.18 -4.67
C ALA A 51 5.21 -2.91 -3.31
N HIS A 52 5.19 -2.16 -2.20
CA HIS A 52 4.94 -2.71 -0.87
C HIS A 52 3.53 -3.26 -0.70
N LEU A 53 2.50 -2.57 -1.22
CA LEU A 53 1.13 -3.08 -1.19
C LEU A 53 0.96 -4.35 -2.04
N LEU A 54 1.70 -4.48 -3.14
CA LEU A 54 1.73 -5.70 -3.94
C LEU A 54 2.39 -6.86 -3.18
N GLU A 55 3.47 -6.60 -2.44
CA GLU A 55 4.09 -7.58 -1.56
C GLU A 55 3.12 -8.03 -0.46
N ALA A 56 2.39 -7.10 0.17
CA ALA A 56 1.35 -7.42 1.14
C ALA A 56 0.24 -8.28 0.53
N ALA A 57 -0.22 -7.94 -0.67
CA ALA A 57 -1.27 -8.65 -1.38
C ALA A 57 -0.91 -10.12 -1.70
N ARG A 58 0.38 -10.47 -1.82
CA ARG A 58 0.84 -11.85 -2.05
C ARG A 58 0.67 -12.75 -0.84
N GLY A 59 0.76 -12.19 0.37
CA GLY A 59 0.56 -12.92 1.62
C GLY A 59 -0.81 -12.70 2.24
N ALA A 60 -1.77 -12.14 1.48
CA ALA A 60 -3.12 -11.84 1.92
C ALA A 60 -4.14 -12.90 1.48
N ALA A 61 -5.18 -13.08 2.29
CA ALA A 61 -6.38 -13.82 1.92
C ALA A 61 -7.07 -13.18 0.69
N PRO A 62 -7.84 -13.94 -0.11
CA PRO A 62 -8.42 -13.46 -1.37
C PRO A 62 -9.23 -12.16 -1.26
N GLU A 63 -9.98 -11.99 -0.17
CA GLU A 63 -10.80 -10.82 0.09
C GLU A 63 -9.93 -9.59 0.36
N ALA A 64 -8.95 -9.72 1.26
CA ALA A 64 -8.00 -8.66 1.59
C ALA A 64 -7.12 -8.29 0.39
N ARG A 65 -6.68 -9.29 -0.38
CA ARG A 65 -5.96 -9.10 -1.64
C ARG A 65 -6.79 -8.29 -2.63
N SER A 66 -8.07 -8.63 -2.82
CA SER A 66 -8.95 -7.91 -3.75
C SER A 66 -9.14 -6.45 -3.34
N GLU A 67 -9.29 -6.18 -2.04
CA GLU A 67 -9.38 -4.81 -1.54
C GLU A 67 -8.09 -4.02 -1.77
N LEU A 68 -6.93 -4.63 -1.51
CA LEU A 68 -5.61 -4.02 -1.78
C LEU A 68 -5.43 -3.69 -3.26
N MET A 69 -5.75 -4.63 -4.16
CA MET A 69 -5.66 -4.41 -5.60
C MET A 69 -6.58 -3.27 -6.06
N ARG A 70 -7.81 -3.18 -5.51
CA ARG A 70 -8.72 -2.07 -5.81
C ARG A 70 -8.16 -0.72 -5.37
N LYS A 71 -7.54 -0.64 -4.19
CA LYS A 71 -6.90 0.61 -3.71
C LYS A 71 -5.72 1.00 -4.60
N MET A 72 -4.89 0.03 -4.99
CA MET A 72 -3.75 0.27 -5.87
C MET A 72 -4.15 0.80 -7.24
N GLN A 73 -5.32 0.42 -7.80
CA GLN A 73 -5.81 1.01 -9.05
C GLN A 73 -5.97 2.53 -8.95
N GLY A 74 -6.45 3.03 -7.81
CA GLY A 74 -6.57 4.48 -7.57
C GLY A 74 -5.20 5.17 -7.47
N TYR A 75 -4.24 4.54 -6.78
CA TYR A 75 -2.87 5.06 -6.69
C TYR A 75 -2.15 5.04 -8.03
N MET A 76 -2.38 4.00 -8.85
CA MET A 76 -1.81 3.88 -10.19
C MET A 76 -2.35 4.96 -11.12
N ALA A 77 -3.67 5.19 -11.12
CA ALA A 77 -4.28 6.26 -11.89
C ALA A 77 -3.71 7.64 -11.49
N ARG A 78 -3.49 7.88 -10.19
CA ARG A 78 -2.87 9.12 -9.72
C ARG A 78 -1.41 9.22 -10.16
N ALA A 79 -0.63 8.15 -10.02
CA ALA A 79 0.77 8.13 -10.45
C ALA A 79 0.92 8.36 -11.96
N GLU A 80 0.00 7.84 -12.78
CA GLU A 80 -0.05 8.10 -14.22
C GLU A 80 -0.33 9.58 -14.52
N GLN A 81 -1.34 10.17 -13.89
CA GLN A 81 -1.62 11.62 -14.03
C GLN A 81 -0.41 12.49 -13.64
N LEU A 82 0.37 12.07 -12.65
CA LEU A 82 1.56 12.80 -12.23
C LEU A 82 2.71 12.68 -13.22
N LYS A 83 2.81 11.59 -14.01
CA LYS A 83 3.81 11.47 -15.06
C LYS A 83 3.58 12.48 -16.20
N ASP A 84 2.33 12.80 -16.49
CA ASP A 84 1.97 13.78 -17.52
C ASP A 84 2.16 15.23 -17.04
N ALA A 85 2.35 15.44 -15.73
CA ALA A 85 2.45 16.76 -15.09
C ALA A 85 3.89 17.17 -14.72
N VAL A 86 4.88 16.29 -14.90
CA VAL A 86 6.32 16.51 -14.64
C VAL A 86 7.07 16.54 -15.96
#